data_AF-A0A166SZ71-F1
#
_entry.id   AF-A0A166SZ71-F1
#
_cell.length_a   1.000
_cell.length_b   1.000
_cell.length_c   1.000
_cell.angle_alpha   90.00
_cell.angle_beta   90.00
_cell.angle_gamma   90.00
#
_symmetry.space_group_name_H-M   'P 1'
#
loop_
_entity.id
_entity.type
_entity.pdbx_description
1 polymer ?
#
loop_
_entity_poly.entity_id
_entity_poly.type
_entity_poly.pdbx_seq_one_letter_code
_entity_poly.pdbx_strand_id
1 'polypeptide(L)' 'MSEQRGEVLFMQDGVPCHHNHRTQEWLHDHNISRLFHPANSPDLNPIEHICHKIKKII' A
#
# COMPACT_ATOMS: atom_id res chain seq x y z
N MET A 1 -10.44 11.69 21.85
CA MET A 1 -8.98 11.46 21.65
C MET A 1 -8.67 11.48 20.16
N SER A 2 -9.01 12.59 19.51
CA SER A 2 -9.18 12.66 18.05
C SER A 2 -8.56 13.95 17.57
N GLU A 3 -7.25 13.95 17.28
CA GLU A 3 -6.55 14.95 16.43
C GLU A 3 -5.03 14.70 16.39
N GLN A 4 -4.58 13.49 16.04
CA GLN A 4 -3.13 13.26 15.83
C GLN A 4 -2.76 12.47 14.58
N ARG A 5 -3.72 11.98 13.81
CA ARG A 5 -3.43 11.30 12.53
C ARG A 5 -4.31 11.96 11.48
N GLY A 6 -3.67 12.62 10.51
CA GLY A 6 -4.36 13.11 9.32
C GLY A 6 -4.99 11.97 8.53
N GLU A 7 -5.50 12.27 7.34
CA GLU A 7 -6.05 11.25 6.44
C GLU A 7 -5.04 10.12 6.21
N VAL A 8 -5.48 8.88 6.40
CA VAL A 8 -4.67 7.68 6.19
C VAL A 8 -5.03 7.10 4.83
N LEU A 9 -4.05 7.05 3.93
CA LEU A 9 -4.17 6.41 2.63
C LEU A 9 -3.43 5.08 2.64
N PHE A 10 -4.10 4.02 2.21
CA PHE A 10 -3.54 2.69 2.08
C PHE A 10 -2.72 2.57 0.79
N MET A 11 -1.42 2.31 0.92
CA MET A 11 -0.54 2.03 -0.22
C MET A 11 -0.44 0.51 -0.43
N GLN A 12 -0.66 0.08 -1.67
CA GLN A 12 -0.36 -1.27 -2.15
C GLN A 12 0.26 -1.17 -3.54
N ASP A 13 1.08 -2.14 -3.93
CA ASP A 13 1.63 -2.18 -5.28
C ASP A 13 0.57 -2.55 -6.33
N GLY A 14 0.96 -2.47 -7.60
CA GLY A 14 0.09 -2.72 -8.74
C GLY A 14 -0.10 -4.18 -9.13
N VAL A 15 0.36 -5.17 -8.34
CA VAL A 15 0.30 -6.57 -8.79
C VAL A 15 -1.15 -7.07 -8.90
N PRO A 16 -1.44 -7.99 -9.85
CA PRO A 16 -2.81 -8.44 -10.11
C PRO A 16 -3.55 -9.01 -8.88
N CYS A 17 -2.85 -9.66 -7.96
CA CYS A 17 -3.49 -10.24 -6.77
C CYS A 17 -4.06 -9.18 -5.81
N HIS A 18 -3.51 -7.96 -5.80
CA HIS A 18 -4.01 -6.84 -5.00
C HIS A 18 -5.08 -5.99 -5.73
N HIS A 19 -5.28 -6.23 -7.03
CA HIS A 19 -6.29 -5.58 -7.86
C HIS A 19 -7.51 -6.47 -8.19
N ASN A 20 -7.66 -7.61 -7.53
CA ASN A 20 -8.86 -8.42 -7.65
C ASN A 20 -10.10 -7.62 -7.21
N HIS A 21 -11.21 -7.79 -7.95
CA HIS A 21 -12.51 -7.19 -7.66
C HIS A 21 -12.92 -7.32 -6.19
N ARG A 22 -12.82 -8.52 -5.62
CA ARG A 22 -13.19 -8.76 -4.20
C ARG A 22 -12.34 -7.97 -3.22
N THR A 23 -11.06 -7.78 -3.53
CA THR A 23 -10.16 -6.97 -2.71
C THR A 23 -10.58 -5.50 -2.77
N GLN A 24 -10.97 -5.01 -3.95
CA GLN A 24 -11.42 -3.63 -4.12
C GLN A 24 -12.76 -3.36 -3.43
N GLU A 25 -13.72 -4.30 -3.53
CA GLU A 25 -15.00 -4.25 -2.81
C GLU A 25 -14.75 -4.19 -1.30
N TRP A 26 -13.90 -5.09 -0.76
CA TRP A 26 -13.60 -5.10 0.65
C TRP A 26 -12.98 -3.77 1.14
N LEU A 27 -12.04 -3.19 0.38
CA LEU A 27 -11.45 -1.88 0.73
C LEU A 27 -12.50 -0.76 0.73
N HIS A 28 -13.42 -0.78 -0.25
CA HIS A 28 -14.51 0.18 -0.34
C HIS A 28 -15.47 0.06 0.85
N ASP A 29 -15.91 -1.16 1.17
CA ASP A 29 -16.86 -1.44 2.27
C ASP A 29 -16.31 -1.01 3.64
N HIS A 30 -14.98 -0.98 3.79
CA HIS A 30 -14.30 -0.58 5.02
C HIS A 30 -13.86 0.90 5.04
N ASN A 31 -14.25 1.70 4.04
CA ASN A 31 -13.84 3.10 3.90
C ASN A 31 -12.31 3.28 3.90
N ILE A 32 -11.58 2.37 3.25
CA ILE A 32 -10.12 2.43 3.14
C ILE A 32 -9.76 3.08 1.81
N SER A 33 -9.38 4.36 1.85
CA SER A 33 -8.89 5.09 0.69
C SER A 33 -7.53 4.56 0.24
N ARG A 34 -7.37 4.35 -1.07
CA ARG A 34 -6.10 3.89 -1.66
C ARG A 34 -5.25 5.08 -2.08
N LEU A 35 -3.95 4.99 -1.82
CA LEU A 35 -2.96 5.87 -2.44
C LEU A 35 -2.71 5.42 -3.89
N PHE A 36 -2.67 6.38 -4.82
CA PHE A 36 -2.20 6.10 -6.17
C PHE A 36 -0.72 5.73 -6.15
N HIS A 37 -0.38 4.59 -6.75
CA HIS A 37 0.99 4.15 -6.92
C HIS A 37 1.23 3.81 -8.41
N PRO A 38 2.20 4.45 -9.08
CA PRO A 38 2.49 4.18 -10.47
C PRO A 38 3.06 2.77 -10.68
N ALA A 39 2.72 2.15 -11.81
CA ALA A 39 3.23 0.83 -12.16
C ALA A 39 4.76 0.83 -12.29
N ASN A 40 5.41 -0.29 -11.96
CA ASN A 40 6.86 -0.48 -12.09
C ASN A 40 7.72 0.59 -11.38
N SER A 41 7.24 1.16 -10.27
CA SER A 41 7.94 2.21 -9.52
C SER A 41 8.33 1.75 -8.11
N PRO A 42 9.21 0.75 -7.96
CA PRO A 42 9.60 0.19 -6.66
C PRO A 42 10.32 1.22 -5.76
N ASP A 43 10.95 2.22 -6.37
CA ASP A 43 11.57 3.36 -5.68
C ASP A 43 10.56 4.22 -4.92
N LEU A 44 9.30 4.24 -5.37
CA LEU A 44 8.20 4.95 -4.73
C LEU A 44 7.42 4.08 -3.72
N ASN A 45 7.83 2.82 -3.51
CA ASN A 45 7.21 1.92 -2.53
C ASN A 45 8.08 1.83 -1.27
N PRO A 46 7.68 2.44 -0.12
CA PRO A 46 8.48 2.45 1.10
C PRO A 46 8.83 1.05 1.64
N ILE A 47 8.00 0.03 1.35
CA ILE A 47 8.27 -1.34 1.82
C ILE A 47 9.53 -1.92 1.15
N GLU A 48 9.81 -1.54 -0.10
CA GLU A 48 10.96 -2.07 -0.85
C GLU A 48 12.28 -1.68 -0.19
N HIS A 49 12.34 -0.48 0.39
CA HIS A 49 13.53 -0.05 1.14
C HIS A 49 13.78 -0.91 2.38
N ILE A 50 12.72 -1.32 3.09
CA ILE A 50 12.83 -2.21 4.25
C ILE A 50 13.21 -3.62 3.79
N CYS A 51 12.54 -4.15 2.77
CA CYS A 51 12.85 -5.45 2.17
C CYS A 51 14.32 -5.54 1.72
N HIS A 52 14.84 -4.48 1.10
CA HIS A 52 16.26 -4.41 0.71
C HIS A 52 17.21 -4.48 1.90
N LYS A 53 16.89 -3.80 3.01
CA LYS A 53 17.68 -3.90 4.25
C LYS A 53 17.66 -5.31 4.82
N ILE A 54 16.48 -5.95 4.84
CA ILE A 54 16.33 -7.34 5.32
C ILE A 54 17.17 -8.29 4.46
N LYS A 55 17.13 -8.16 3.13
CA LYS A 55 17.93 -8.96 2.18
C LYS A 55 19.44 -8.87 2.39
N LYS A 56 19.94 -7.82 3.04
CA LYS A 56 21.37 -7.67 3.38
C LYS A 56 21.75 -8.28 4.73
N ILE A 57 20.77 -8.57 5.56
CA ILE A 57 20.95 -9.16 6.89
C ILE A 57 20.89 -10.70 6.80
N ILE A 58 20.07 -11.22 5.89
CA ILE A 58 20.01 -12.64 5.54
C ILE A 58 21.12 -13.00 4.56
#